data_AF-A0A2V8R9N3-F1
#
_entry.id   AF-A0A2V8R9N3-F1
#
_cell.length_a   1.000
_cell.length_b   1.000
_cell.length_c   1.000
_cell.angle_alpha   90.00
_cell.angle_beta   90.00
_cell.angle_gamma   90.00
#
_symmetry.space_group_name_H-M   'P 1'
#
loop_
_entity.id
_entity.type
_entity.pdbx_description
1 polymer ?
#
loop_
_entity_poly.entity_id
_entity_poly.type
_entity_poly.pdbx_seq_one_letter_code
_entity_poly.pdbx_strand_id
1 'polypeptide(L)'
;MTAEEARKKLGNPTDKDDKQEVYSVNDNETCQVYYDDAKKVFAVSITYLGGKAIPAAKNILGAEAEAKQDGSLYKLVRFPKAGYWVSYTRTAGDAPMTIIAMQKIQ
;
A
#
# COMPACT_ATOMS: atom_id res chain seq x y z
N MET A 1 -12.90 -6.51 8.91
CA MET A 1 -12.46 -6.84 7.55
C MET A 1 -11.78 -8.19 7.56
N THR A 2 -12.51 -9.22 7.13
CA THR A 2 -12.03 -10.58 6.78
C THR A 2 -11.64 -10.63 5.31
N ALA A 3 -11.10 -11.76 4.86
CA ALA A 3 -10.84 -12.01 3.44
C ALA A 3 -12.11 -11.95 2.58
N GLU A 4 -13.23 -12.49 3.05
CA GLU A 4 -14.50 -12.42 2.33
C GLU A 4 -15.00 -10.98 2.16
N GLU A 5 -14.89 -10.17 3.22
CA GLU A 5 -15.24 -8.74 3.16
C GLU A 5 -14.32 -7.97 2.20
N ALA A 6 -13.03 -8.34 2.12
CA ALA A 6 -12.09 -7.74 1.17
C ALA A 6 -12.42 -8.12 -0.28
N ARG A 7 -12.63 -9.41 -0.56
CA ARG A 7 -13.03 -9.91 -1.89
C ARG A 7 -14.35 -9.30 -2.38
N LYS A 8 -15.32 -9.11 -1.48
CA LYS A 8 -16.57 -8.41 -1.83
C LYS A 8 -16.35 -6.98 -2.33
N LYS A 9 -15.28 -6.31 -1.88
CA LYS A 9 -14.93 -4.94 -2.29
C LYS A 9 -13.97 -4.88 -3.48
N LEU A 10 -13.00 -5.79 -3.54
CA LEU A 10 -11.88 -5.76 -4.49
C LEU A 10 -12.05 -6.75 -5.65
N GLY A 11 -13.06 -7.62 -5.59
CA GLY A 11 -13.28 -8.68 -6.58
C GLY A 11 -12.48 -9.94 -6.25
N ASN A 12 -12.08 -10.66 -7.29
CA ASN A 12 -11.31 -11.89 -7.14
C ASN A 12 -9.81 -11.58 -7.16
N PRO A 13 -9.03 -12.12 -6.20
CA PRO A 13 -7.59 -11.97 -6.23
C PRO A 13 -7.00 -12.78 -7.40
N THR A 14 -5.92 -12.27 -7.97
CA THR A 14 -5.12 -12.97 -8.98
C THR A 14 -4.22 -14.03 -8.35
N ASP A 15 -3.83 -13.83 -7.09
CA ASP A 15 -3.08 -14.79 -6.30
C ASP A 15 -3.50 -14.73 -4.82
N LYS A 16 -3.49 -15.86 -4.13
CA LYS A 16 -3.95 -15.96 -2.74
C LYS A 16 -3.26 -17.07 -1.98
N ASP A 17 -2.97 -16.79 -0.71
CA ASP A 17 -2.65 -17.77 0.30
C ASP A 17 -3.37 -17.46 1.63
N ASP A 18 -2.95 -18.14 2.70
CA ASP A 18 -3.56 -18.01 4.02
C ASP A 18 -3.27 -16.69 4.75
N LYS A 19 -2.24 -15.96 4.32
CA LYS A 19 -1.71 -14.74 4.94
C LYS A 19 -1.87 -13.51 4.06
N GLN A 20 -2.10 -13.70 2.76
CA GLN A 20 -2.10 -12.64 1.79
C GLN A 20 -2.99 -12.93 0.58
N GLU A 21 -3.54 -11.87 0.03
CA GLU A 21 -4.16 -11.86 -1.30
C GLU A 21 -3.62 -10.74 -2.16
N VAL A 22 -3.47 -11.01 -3.45
CA VAL A 22 -2.99 -10.07 -4.46
C VAL A 22 -4.11 -9.82 -5.46
N TYR A 23 -4.38 -8.55 -5.73
CA TYR A 23 -5.39 -8.07 -6.66
C TYR A 23 -4.70 -7.24 -7.72
N SER A 24 -4.89 -7.59 -9.00
CA SER A 24 -4.50 -6.73 -10.12
C SER A 24 -5.61 -5.71 -10.36
N VAL A 25 -5.30 -4.43 -10.21
CA VAL A 25 -6.23 -3.33 -10.52
C VAL A 25 -6.13 -3.00 -12.02
N ASN A 26 -4.90 -2.96 -12.53
CA ASN A 26 -4.55 -2.86 -13.95
C ASN A 26 -3.08 -3.31 -14.13
N ASP A 27 -2.57 -3.25 -15.35
CA ASP A 27 -1.21 -3.71 -15.70
C ASP A 27 -0.08 -3.01 -14.90
N ASN A 28 -0.33 -1.82 -14.35
CA ASN A 28 0.67 -1.04 -13.61
C ASN A 28 0.30 -0.83 -12.13
N GLU A 29 -0.77 -1.44 -11.64
CA GLU A 29 -1.28 -1.23 -10.29
C GLU A 29 -1.74 -2.55 -9.66
N THR A 30 -1.12 -2.89 -8.54
CA THR A 30 -1.48 -4.06 -7.75
C THR A 30 -1.82 -3.65 -6.32
N CYS A 31 -2.79 -4.33 -5.73
CA CYS A 31 -3.16 -4.20 -4.32
C CYS A 31 -2.91 -5.53 -3.63
N GLN A 32 -2.22 -5.47 -2.49
CA GLN A 32 -1.92 -6.60 -1.63
C GLN A 32 -2.63 -6.39 -0.30
N VAL A 33 -3.41 -7.39 0.13
CA VAL A 33 -4.11 -7.39 1.42
C VAL A 33 -3.50 -8.48 2.28
N TYR A 34 -3.10 -8.14 3.50
CA TYR A 34 -2.45 -9.06 4.43
C TYR A 34 -3.34 -9.35 5.64
N TYR A 35 -3.34 -10.59 6.09
CA TYR A 35 -4.17 -11.12 7.16
C TYR A 35 -3.33 -11.57 8.36
N ASP A 36 -3.84 -11.25 9.56
CA ASP A 36 -3.26 -11.73 10.82
C ASP A 36 -3.70 -13.19 11.11
N ASP A 37 -3.20 -13.75 12.21
CA ASP A 37 -3.54 -15.12 12.63
C ASP A 37 -5.03 -15.29 12.94
N ALA A 38 -5.74 -14.19 13.25
CA ALA A 38 -7.20 -14.16 13.42
C ALA A 38 -7.96 -14.01 12.09
N LYS A 39 -7.26 -14.11 10.96
CA LYS A 39 -7.78 -13.97 9.58
C LYS A 39 -8.47 -12.62 9.35
N LYS A 40 -7.99 -11.57 10.03
CA LYS A 40 -8.44 -10.19 9.83
C LYS A 40 -7.37 -9.41 9.08
N VAL A 41 -7.80 -8.47 8.24
CA VAL A 41 -6.88 -7.56 7.55
C VAL A 41 -6.10 -6.76 8.59
N PHE A 42 -4.77 -6.81 8.51
CA PHE A 42 -3.86 -6.00 9.36
C PHE A 42 -3.00 -5.03 8.54
N ALA A 43 -2.79 -5.30 7.25
CA ALA A 43 -2.10 -4.39 6.36
C ALA A 43 -2.70 -4.42 4.94
N VAL A 44 -2.53 -3.32 4.22
CA VAL A 44 -2.79 -3.21 2.78
C VAL A 44 -1.62 -2.47 2.15
N SER A 45 -1.16 -2.92 0.99
CA SER A 45 -0.12 -2.27 0.20
C SER A 45 -0.59 -2.11 -1.23
N ILE A 46 -0.48 -0.90 -1.78
CA ILE A 46 -0.74 -0.62 -3.20
C ILE A 46 0.59 -0.30 -3.86
N THR A 47 0.90 -1.02 -4.93
CA THR A 47 2.12 -0.85 -5.70
C THR A 47 1.76 -0.36 -7.10
N TYR A 48 2.34 0.80 -7.46
CA TYR A 48 2.29 1.39 -8.79
C TYR A 48 3.64 1.19 -9.48
N LEU A 49 3.65 0.50 -10.62
CA LEU A 49 4.85 0.26 -11.45
C LEU A 49 5.09 1.41 -12.45
N GLY A 50 4.91 2.65 -12.00
CA GLY A 50 4.91 3.84 -12.85
C GLY A 50 3.50 4.25 -13.31
N GLY A 51 3.43 5.28 -14.18
CA GLY A 51 2.17 5.81 -14.71
C GLY A 51 1.81 7.22 -14.25
N LYS A 52 0.75 7.79 -14.84
CA LYS A 52 0.37 9.21 -14.65
C LYS A 52 -0.58 9.48 -13.48
N ALA A 53 -1.23 8.44 -12.94
CA ALA A 53 -2.29 8.56 -11.93
C ALA A 53 -1.83 8.22 -10.50
N ILE A 54 -0.52 8.20 -10.25
CA ILE A 54 0.02 7.88 -8.93
C ILE A 54 -0.25 9.06 -7.98
N PRO A 55 -0.91 8.84 -6.82
CA PRO A 55 -1.12 9.90 -5.84
C PRO A 55 0.20 10.49 -5.32
N ALA A 56 0.23 11.80 -5.13
CA ALA A 56 1.35 12.47 -4.45
C ALA A 56 1.36 12.14 -2.96
N ALA A 57 2.55 12.10 -2.35
CA ALA A 57 2.72 11.79 -0.92
C ALA A 57 1.85 12.67 -0.01
N LYS A 58 1.75 13.97 -0.30
CA LYS A 58 0.90 14.90 0.45
C LYS A 58 -0.59 14.54 0.44
N ASN A 59 -1.10 13.99 -0.66
CA ASN A 59 -2.51 13.58 -0.76
C ASN A 59 -2.81 12.32 0.06
N ILE A 60 -1.79 11.50 0.32
CA ILE A 60 -1.91 10.24 1.06
C ILE A 60 -1.61 10.43 2.54
N LEU A 61 -0.52 11.13 2.85
CA LEU A 61 0.03 11.28 4.19
C LEU A 61 -0.37 12.59 4.87
N GLY A 62 -0.93 13.55 4.12
CA GLY A 62 -1.11 14.93 4.59
C GLY A 62 0.20 15.73 4.72
N ALA A 63 1.32 15.17 4.27
CA ALA A 63 2.65 15.77 4.37
C ALA A 63 3.54 15.37 3.19
N GLU A 64 4.47 16.25 2.81
CA GLU A 64 5.46 15.98 1.77
C GLU A 64 6.43 14.87 2.20
N ALA A 65 6.85 14.02 1.26
CA ALA A 65 7.95 13.08 1.43
C ALA A 65 9.22 13.69 0.83
N GLU A 66 10.29 13.74 1.62
CA GLU A 66 11.55 14.34 1.19
C GLU A 66 12.34 13.37 0.31
N ALA A 67 12.99 13.93 -0.72
CA ALA A 67 13.89 13.17 -1.57
C ALA A 67 15.20 12.90 -0.83
N LYS A 68 15.62 11.63 -0.83
CA LYS A 68 16.96 11.23 -0.41
C LYS A 68 17.98 11.63 -1.47
N GLN A 69 19.26 11.53 -1.13
CA GLN A 69 20.37 11.83 -2.05
C GLN A 69 20.32 10.98 -3.34
N ASP A 70 19.81 9.76 -3.27
CA ASP A 70 19.64 8.86 -4.42
C ASP A 70 18.40 9.18 -5.28
N GLY A 71 17.59 10.18 -4.89
CA GLY A 71 16.35 10.57 -5.58
C GLY A 71 15.11 9.76 -5.18
N SER A 72 15.25 8.75 -4.32
CA SER A 72 14.11 8.02 -3.77
C SER A 72 13.33 8.88 -2.76
N LEU A 73 12.04 8.61 -2.62
CA LEU A 73 11.20 9.23 -1.59
C LEU A 73 10.84 8.20 -0.53
N TYR A 74 10.87 8.60 0.73
CA TYR A 74 10.32 7.81 1.82
C TYR A 74 9.71 8.71 2.89
N LYS A 75 8.50 8.38 3.31
CA LYS A 75 7.91 8.94 4.54
C LYS A 75 6.95 7.95 5.16
N LEU A 76 6.93 7.95 6.49
CA LEU A 76 5.96 7.21 7.29
C LEU A 76 5.30 8.17 8.27
N VAL A 77 3.97 8.19 8.28
CA VAL A 77 3.16 8.93 9.25
C VAL A 77 2.40 7.93 10.11
N ARG A 78 2.52 8.08 11.43
CA ARG A 78 1.75 7.29 12.40
C ARG A 78 0.47 8.04 12.75
N PHE A 79 -0.62 7.30 12.87
CA PHE A 79 -1.91 7.79 13.37
C PHE A 79 -2.28 7.01 14.64
N PRO A 80 -1.63 7.26 15.79
CA PRO A 80 -1.78 6.42 16.98
C PRO A 80 -3.22 6.33 17.50
N LYS A 81 -3.97 7.45 17.46
CA LYS A 81 -5.39 7.46 17.86
C LYS A 81 -6.26 6.55 17.00
N ALA A 82 -5.87 6.30 15.75
CA ALA A 82 -6.57 5.43 14.83
C ALA A 82 -5.95 4.02 14.73
N GLY A 83 -4.83 3.78 15.42
CA GLY A 83 -4.21 2.47 15.55
C GLY A 83 -3.49 1.96 14.30
N TYR A 84 -2.99 2.84 13.43
CA TYR A 84 -2.24 2.44 12.23
C TYR A 84 -1.15 3.45 11.84
N TRP A 85 -0.26 3.04 10.95
CA TRP A 85 0.64 3.91 10.22
C TRP A 85 0.40 3.80 8.72
N VAL A 86 0.78 4.85 7.99
CA VAL A 86 0.80 4.87 6.52
C VAL A 86 2.19 5.27 6.07
N SER A 87 2.74 4.56 5.09
CA SER A 87 4.01 4.89 4.45
C SER A 87 3.82 5.15 2.96
N TYR A 88 4.68 6.03 2.44
CA TYR A 88 4.82 6.33 1.04
C TYR A 88 6.29 6.12 0.68
N THR A 89 6.54 5.22 -0.26
CA THR A 89 7.88 4.94 -0.78
C THR A 89 7.87 5.09 -2.29
N ARG A 90 8.86 5.77 -2.86
CA ARG A 90 9.06 5.83 -4.31
C ARG A 90 10.52 5.55 -4.61
N THR A 91 10.80 4.57 -5.46
CA THR A 91 12.18 4.29 -5.89
C THR A 91 12.69 5.40 -6.82
N ALA A 92 14.02 5.54 -6.89
CA ALA A 92 14.67 6.41 -7.87
C ALA A 92 14.69 5.77 -9.28
N GLY A 93 15.18 6.52 -10.26
CA GLY A 93 15.39 6.08 -11.65
C GLY A 93 14.24 6.41 -12.61
N ASP A 94 14.38 5.96 -13.86
CA ASP A 94 13.50 6.32 -14.97
C ASP A 94 12.15 5.59 -14.96
N ALA A 95 12.07 4.45 -14.28
CA ALA A 95 10.86 3.67 -14.07
C ALA A 95 10.57 3.52 -12.56
N PRO A 96 10.20 4.61 -11.87
CA PRO A 96 10.06 4.59 -10.42
C PRO A 96 8.81 3.81 -10.01
N MET A 97 8.99 2.87 -9.09
CA MET A 97 7.90 2.16 -8.41
C MET A 97 7.47 2.96 -7.20
N THR A 98 6.16 3.15 -7.02
CA THR A 98 5.59 3.77 -5.81
C THR A 98 4.82 2.74 -5.01
N ILE A 99 5.12 2.64 -3.72
CA ILE A 99 4.43 1.76 -2.77
C ILE A 99 3.79 2.63 -1.70
N ILE A 100 2.48 2.48 -1.54
CA ILE A 100 1.70 3.05 -0.45
C ILE A 100 1.26 1.91 0.45
N ALA A 101 1.75 1.86 1.68
CA ALA A 101 1.37 0.82 2.62
C ALA A 101 0.68 1.41 3.85
N MET A 102 -0.35 0.73 4.33
CA MET A 102 -1.03 1.01 5.58
C MET A 102 -1.03 -0.26 6.42
N GLN A 103 -0.67 -0.14 7.70
CA GLN A 103 -0.65 -1.28 8.61
C GLN A 103 -1.05 -0.85 10.01
N LYS A 104 -1.79 -1.73 10.70
CA LYS A 104 -2.13 -1.56 12.11
C LYS A 104 -0.87 -1.45 12.98
N ILE A 105 -0.91 -0.55 13.96
CA ILE A 105 0.08 -0.50 15.04
C ILE A 105 -0.30 -1.60 16.03
N GLN A 106 0.66 -2.49 16.33
CA GLN A 106 0.52 -3.46 17.41
C GLN A 106 0.62 -2.79 18.78
#